data_AF-A0A8T0EUV1-F1
#
_entry.id   AF-A0A8T0EUV1-F1
#
_cell.length_a   1.000
_cell.length_b   1.000
_cell.length_c   1.000
_cell.angle_alpha   90.00
_cell.angle_beta   90.00
_cell.angle_gamma   90.00
#
_symmetry.space_group_name_H-M   'P 1'
#
loop_
_entity.id
_entity.type
_entity.pdbx_description
1 polymer ?
#
loop_
_entity_poly.entity_id
_entity_poly.type
_entity_poly.pdbx_seq_one_letter_code
_entity_poly.pdbx_strand_id
1 'polypeptide(L)'
;MEDMQHINISWNETQFLKKAVRILCECRQTLMYTYVFAYYLTKTNDSAIFEANQHDLQNAVEKLSEYLERDINVANVFSLKQKVQDKSIYCDNSTKLF
;
A
#
# COMPACT_ATOMS: atom_id res chain seq x y z
N MET A 1 -7.90 -10.86 17.57
CA MET A 1 -9.01 -10.01 17.06
C MET A 1 -9.93 -9.55 18.20
N GLU A 2 -9.49 -9.56 19.47
CA GLU A 2 -10.35 -9.26 20.63
C GLU A 2 -10.02 -7.94 21.34
N ASP A 3 -8.96 -7.22 20.97
CA ASP A 3 -8.57 -5.98 21.68
C ASP A 3 -9.13 -4.68 21.06
N MET A 4 -10.17 -4.76 20.21
CA MET A 4 -10.73 -3.59 19.51
C MET A 4 -12.05 -3.06 20.13
N GLN A 5 -12.38 -3.45 21.36
CA GLN A 5 -13.75 -3.30 21.90
C GLN A 5 -14.07 -2.04 22.73
N HIS A 6 -13.17 -1.07 22.95
CA HIS A 6 -13.52 0.10 23.78
C HIS A 6 -13.27 1.49 23.18
N ILE A 7 -13.09 1.61 21.87
CA ILE A 7 -13.15 2.91 21.20
C ILE A 7 -14.42 2.90 20.36
N ASN A 8 -15.36 3.80 20.65
CA ASN A 8 -16.63 3.96 19.94
C ASN A 8 -16.40 4.55 18.53
N ILE A 9 -15.61 3.84 17.73
CA ILE A 9 -15.31 4.14 16.33
C ILE A 9 -16.51 3.64 15.53
N SER A 10 -17.16 4.52 14.80
CA SER A 10 -18.27 4.13 13.94
C SER A 10 -17.81 3.09 12.93
N TRP A 11 -18.65 2.12 12.57
CA TRP A 11 -18.35 1.17 11.50
C TRP A 11 -17.94 1.86 10.19
N ASN A 12 -18.42 3.08 9.95
CA ASN A 12 -18.01 3.90 8.81
C ASN A 12 -16.56 4.41 8.93
N GLU A 13 -16.10 4.68 10.15
CA GLU A 13 -14.75 5.12 10.46
C GLU A 13 -13.73 3.98 10.38
N THR A 14 -14.14 2.71 10.33
CA THR A 14 -13.21 1.58 10.14
C THR A 14 -13.03 1.17 8.67
N GLN A 15 -13.86 1.69 7.75
CA GLN A 15 -13.81 1.32 6.32
C GLN A 15 -12.50 1.70 5.63
N PHE A 16 -11.80 2.75 6.11
CA PHE A 16 -10.54 3.16 5.50
C PHE A 16 -9.44 2.08 5.62
N LEU A 17 -9.43 1.32 6.72
CA LEU A 17 -8.49 0.21 6.92
C LEU A 17 -8.76 -0.90 5.92
N LYS A 18 -10.03 -1.28 5.74
CA LYS A 18 -10.43 -2.28 4.75
C LYS A 18 -10.03 -1.87 3.32
N LYS A 19 -10.24 -0.60 2.97
CA LYS A 19 -9.81 -0.04 1.68
C LYS A 19 -8.29 -0.08 1.52
N ALA A 20 -7.54 0.29 2.56
CA ALA A 20 -6.09 0.28 2.55
C ALA A 20 -5.51 -1.12 2.35
N VAL A 21 -6.04 -2.12 3.08
CA VAL A 21 -5.63 -3.52 2.91
C VAL A 21 -5.95 -4.02 1.50
N ARG A 22 -7.10 -3.66 0.93
CA ARG A 22 -7.43 -4.01 -0.46
C ARG A 22 -6.42 -3.44 -1.44
N ILE A 23 -6.11 -2.14 -1.32
CA ILE A 23 -5.10 -1.47 -2.16
C ILE A 23 -3.73 -2.14 -2.00
N LEU A 24 -3.32 -2.47 -0.77
CA LEU A 24 -2.05 -3.16 -0.51
C LEU A 24 -2.00 -4.52 -1.23
N CYS A 25 -3.07 -5.31 -1.18
CA CYS A 25 -3.16 -6.58 -1.89
C CYS A 25 -3.07 -6.41 -3.42
N GLU A 26 -3.78 -5.41 -3.97
CA GLU A 26 -3.74 -5.08 -5.40
C GLU A 26 -2.32 -4.65 -5.83
N CYS A 27 -1.68 -3.73 -5.09
CA CYS A 27 -0.30 -3.31 -5.33
C CYS A 27 0.68 -4.51 -5.29
N ARG A 28 0.54 -5.41 -4.32
CA ARG A 28 1.38 -6.63 -4.20
C ARG A 28 1.20 -7.57 -5.39
N GLN A 29 -0.03 -7.73 -5.87
CA GLN A 29 -0.31 -8.55 -7.04
C GLN A 29 0.33 -7.93 -8.29
N THR A 30 0.21 -6.62 -8.49
CA THR A 30 0.91 -5.93 -9.58
C THR A 30 2.42 -6.08 -9.46
N LEU A 31 2.99 -5.88 -8.27
CA LEU A 31 4.43 -6.05 -8.02
C LEU A 31 4.92 -7.47 -8.35
N MET A 32 4.12 -8.50 -8.07
CA MET A 32 4.45 -9.87 -8.47
C MET A 32 4.53 -10.00 -10.01
N TYR A 33 3.58 -9.40 -10.74
CA TYR A 33 3.59 -9.44 -12.19
C TYR A 33 4.71 -8.59 -12.81
N THR A 34 5.13 -7.49 -12.16
CA THR A 34 6.27 -6.70 -12.66
C THR A 34 7.56 -7.50 -12.63
N TYR A 35 7.79 -8.39 -11.65
CA TYR A 35 8.96 -9.29 -11.67
C TYR A 35 8.92 -10.30 -12.82
N VAL A 36 7.75 -10.87 -13.11
CA VAL A 36 7.59 -11.80 -14.26
C VAL A 36 7.85 -11.07 -15.57
N PHE A 37 7.32 -9.84 -15.72
CA PHE A 37 7.58 -9.01 -16.89
C PHE A 37 9.07 -8.65 -17.02
N ALA A 38 9.69 -8.20 -15.94
CA ALA A 38 11.11 -7.82 -15.90
C ALA A 38 12.04 -8.96 -16.34
N TYR A 39 11.71 -10.20 -15.99
CA TYR A 39 12.49 -11.38 -16.37
C TYR A 39 12.63 -11.54 -17.89
N TYR A 40 11.59 -11.20 -18.65
CA TYR A 40 11.60 -11.29 -20.11
C TYR A 40 11.91 -9.96 -20.81
N LEU A 41 12.17 -8.89 -20.05
CA LEU A 41 12.40 -7.55 -20.59
C LEU A 41 13.83 -7.41 -21.12
N THR A 42 13.97 -7.04 -22.39
CA THR A 42 15.27 -6.68 -22.97
C THR A 42 15.73 -5.34 -22.41
N LYS A 43 17.02 -5.23 -22.04
CA LYS A 43 17.58 -3.99 -21.49
C LYS A 43 17.56 -2.85 -22.51
N THR A 44 16.87 -1.78 -22.16
CA THR A 44 16.73 -0.55 -22.94
C THR A 44 16.63 0.66 -21.99
N ASN A 45 16.56 1.87 -22.53
CA ASN A 45 16.29 3.05 -21.68
C ASN A 45 14.93 2.94 -20.98
N ASP A 46 13.93 2.37 -21.65
CA ASP A 46 12.59 2.16 -21.08
C ASP A 46 12.61 1.09 -19.99
N SER A 47 13.49 0.09 -20.09
CA SER A 47 13.65 -0.91 -19.02
C SER A 47 14.18 -0.28 -17.73
N ALA A 48 15.09 0.69 -17.83
CA ALA A 48 15.60 1.42 -16.67
C ALA A 48 14.50 2.27 -15.99
N ILE A 49 13.63 2.90 -16.78
CA ILE A 49 12.46 3.63 -16.26
C ILE A 49 11.49 2.67 -15.57
N PHE A 50 11.22 1.51 -16.18
CA PHE A 50 10.39 0.47 -15.60
C PHE A 50 10.95 -0.04 -14.26
N GLU A 51 12.25 -0.31 -14.18
CA GLU A 51 12.91 -0.77 -12.94
C GLU A 51 12.84 0.29 -11.83
N ALA A 52 12.99 1.58 -12.18
CA ALA A 52 12.81 2.68 -11.23
C ALA A 52 11.37 2.74 -10.71
N ASN A 53 10.36 2.64 -11.59
CA ASN A 53 8.96 2.57 -11.19
C ASN A 53 8.67 1.34 -10.32
N GLN A 54 9.28 0.18 -10.63
CA GLN A 54 9.13 -1.05 -9.86
C GLN A 54 9.68 -0.88 -8.44
N HIS A 55 10.85 -0.26 -8.32
CA HIS A 55 11.45 0.06 -7.03
C HIS A 55 10.58 1.01 -6.20
N ASP A 56 10.00 2.04 -6.83
CA ASP A 56 9.10 2.97 -6.16
C ASP A 56 7.82 2.29 -5.67
N LEU A 57 7.21 1.42 -6.48
CA LEU A 57 6.07 0.61 -6.07
C LEU A 57 6.41 -0.31 -4.89
N GLN A 58 7.57 -0.99 -4.94
CA GLN A 58 8.02 -1.85 -3.84
C GLN A 58 8.16 -1.05 -2.54
N ASN A 59 8.81 0.12 -2.59
CA ASN A 59 8.95 0.99 -1.43
C ASN A 59 7.60 1.48 -0.89
N ALA A 60 6.64 1.79 -1.76
CA ALA A 60 5.29 2.20 -1.38
C ALA A 60 4.54 1.06 -0.67
N VAL A 61 4.62 -0.16 -1.21
CA VAL A 61 4.03 -1.38 -0.64
C VAL A 61 4.58 -1.67 0.76
N GLU A 62 5.91 -1.66 0.91
CA GLU A 62 6.57 -1.92 2.20
C GLU A 62 6.17 -0.87 3.25
N LYS A 63 6.21 0.42 2.91
CA LYS A 63 5.82 1.52 3.82
C LYS A 63 4.36 1.47 4.25
N LEU A 64 3.47 0.92 3.42
CA LEU A 64 2.06 0.73 3.76
C LEU A 64 1.87 -0.54 4.62
N SER A 65 2.54 -1.64 4.27
CA SER A 65 2.49 -2.89 5.04
C SER A 65 3.01 -2.71 6.46
N GLU A 66 4.19 -2.11 6.59
CA GLU A 66 4.80 -1.86 7.90
C GLU A 66 3.88 -1.01 8.79
N TYR A 67 3.29 0.05 8.22
CA TYR A 67 2.40 0.93 8.96
C TYR A 67 1.12 0.21 9.43
N LEU A 68 0.58 -0.69 8.60
CA LEU A 68 -0.60 -1.50 8.96
C LEU A 68 -0.28 -2.62 9.96
N GLU A 69 0.95 -3.13 9.99
CA GLU A 69 1.36 -4.23 10.86
C GLU A 69 1.91 -3.77 12.23
N ARG A 70 2.58 -2.62 12.29
CA ARG A 70 3.32 -2.17 13.49
C ARG A 70 2.80 -0.88 14.14
N ASP A 71 2.24 0.04 13.36
CA ASP A 71 2.00 1.43 13.80
C ASP A 71 0.54 1.79 14.05
N ILE A 72 -0.38 0.81 14.10
CA ILE A 72 -1.79 1.07 14.40
C ILE A 72 -1.95 1.36 15.91
N ASN A 73 -1.63 2.59 16.32
CA ASN A 73 -1.99 3.11 17.62
C ASN A 73 -3.37 3.78 17.53
N VAL A 74 -4.37 3.14 18.13
CA VAL A 74 -5.78 3.56 18.06
C VAL A 74 -6.06 4.79 18.94
N ALA A 75 -5.07 5.28 19.72
CA ALA A 75 -5.22 6.46 20.56
C ALA A 75 -5.56 7.76 19.78
N ASN A 76 -5.25 7.84 18.47
CA ASN A 76 -5.62 8.96 17.62
C ASN A 76 -6.11 8.51 16.23
N VAL A 77 -7.36 8.06 16.18
CA VAL A 77 -8.06 7.54 14.98
C VAL A 77 -8.02 8.53 13.81
N PHE A 78 -8.08 9.84 14.06
CA PHE A 78 -8.04 10.85 13.00
C PHE A 78 -6.67 10.86 12.29
N SER A 79 -5.59 10.92 13.07
CA SER A 79 -4.23 10.88 12.50
C SER A 79 -3.91 9.54 11.84
N LEU A 80 -4.43 8.44 12.39
CA LEU A 80 -4.32 7.11 11.81
C LEU A 80 -4.98 7.08 10.44
N LYS A 81 -6.22 7.56 10.34
CA LYS A 81 -6.98 7.62 9.09
C LYS A 81 -6.23 8.39 8.01
N GLN A 82 -5.76 9.60 8.34
CA GLN A 82 -5.02 10.44 7.39
C GLN A 82 -3.76 9.71 6.87
N LYS A 83 -2.92 9.20 7.78
CA LYS A 83 -1.67 8.50 7.42
C LYS A 83 -1.91 7.24 6.59
N VAL A 84 -2.92 6.44 6.93
CA VAL A 84 -3.29 5.25 6.15
C VAL A 84 -3.77 5.65 4.75
N GLN A 85 -4.62 6.67 4.64
CA GLN A 85 -5.14 7.14 3.36
C GLN A 85 -4.03 7.66 2.46
N ASP A 86 -3.13 8.50 2.97
CA ASP A 86 -2.03 9.07 2.20
C ASP A 86 -1.10 7.99 1.65
N LYS A 87 -0.69 7.02 2.49
CA LYS A 87 0.14 5.89 2.07
C LYS A 87 -0.56 4.99 1.05
N SER A 88 -1.86 4.75 1.23
CA SER A 88 -2.66 3.94 0.31
C SER A 88 -2.82 4.61 -1.06
N ILE A 89 -3.11 5.91 -1.08
CA ILE A 89 -3.25 6.67 -2.33
C ILE A 89 -1.92 6.70 -3.09
N TYR A 90 -0.81 6.87 -2.37
CA TYR A 90 0.52 6.82 -2.99
C TYR A 90 0.79 5.45 -3.63
N CYS A 91 0.53 4.34 -2.93
CA CYS A 91 0.67 2.98 -3.49
C CYS A 91 -0.19 2.76 -4.75
N ASP A 92 -1.46 3.20 -4.68
CA ASP A 92 -2.40 3.11 -5.81
C ASP A 92 -1.91 3.92 -7.02
N ASN A 93 -1.36 5.12 -6.78
CA ASN A 93 -0.81 5.94 -7.86
C ASN A 93 0.47 5.36 -8.46
N SER A 94 1.37 4.78 -7.65
CA SER A 94 2.55 4.07 -8.15
C SER A 94 2.18 2.87 -9.01
N THR A 95 1.05 2.21 -8.72
CA THR A 95 0.56 1.07 -9.51
C THR A 95 0.09 1.49 -10.91
N LYS A 96 -0.40 2.73 -11.09
CA LYS A 96 -0.91 3.26 -12.37
C LYS A 96 0.20 3.64 -13.37
N LEU A 97 1.46 3.51 -12.98
CA LEU A 97 2.62 3.74 -13.86
C LEU A 97 2.99 2.53 -14.71
N PHE A 98 2.28 1.41 -14.53
CA PHE A 98 2.42 0.15 -15.28
C PHE A 98 1.17 -0.08 -16.13
#